data_AF-A0A965VT70-F1
#
_entry.id   AF-A0A965VT70-F1
#
_cell.length_a   1.000
_cell.length_b   1.000
_cell.length_c   1.000
_cell.angle_alpha   90.00
_cell.angle_beta   90.00
_cell.angle_gamma   90.00
#
_symmetry.space_group_name_H-M   'P 1'
#
loop_
_entity.id
_entity.type
_entity.pdbx_description
1 polymer ?
#
loop_
_entity_poly.entity_id
_entity_poly.type
_entity_poly.pdbx_seq_one_letter_code
_entity_poly.pdbx_strand_id
1 'polypeptide(L)'
;SDFSYVNPGNKMLYGAPKGDTRTLQVNSGDVMLFGGKSRLIKHTVTNVAGTTNLGSINLQNSNVNDGFVGGKTLENWRMNFTFRVANPNNNKGKRGVTKTSSSGPKRFEGKMTYKYNDNGRPGLIADTTFDAILTGERTATTRYEKDGNLDYWKQVKVGDIITWEAEDGRKVDVVVTKALYKLKGSGMTPKEWAELEGWSSMYFIDKVLPKIDGAYQLQYKLINPKQYGDISNNDIFDDSDESDLENNCPVPF
;
A
#
# COMPACT_ATOMS: atom_id res chain seq x y z
N SER A 1 -33.32 41.58 -17.12
CA SER A 1 -32.25 41.64 -16.12
C SER A 1 -31.73 40.23 -15.93
N ASP A 2 -30.57 39.95 -16.51
CA ASP A 2 -29.95 38.63 -16.41
C ASP A 2 -29.47 38.39 -14.98
N PHE A 3 -30.17 37.50 -14.26
CA PHE A 3 -29.67 36.93 -13.02
C PHE A 3 -28.61 35.88 -13.39
N SER A 4 -27.34 36.29 -13.42
CA SER A 4 -26.23 35.34 -13.44
C SER A 4 -26.24 34.55 -12.14
N TYR A 5 -26.68 33.30 -12.20
CA TYR A 5 -26.60 32.38 -11.07
C TYR A 5 -25.12 32.02 -10.84
N VAL A 6 -24.44 32.78 -9.98
CA VAL A 6 -23.08 32.46 -9.55
C VAL A 6 -23.16 31.17 -8.74
N ASN A 7 -22.65 30.07 -9.30
CA ASN A 7 -22.57 28.80 -8.59
C ASN A 7 -21.77 29.05 -7.28
N PRO A 8 -22.38 28.89 -6.09
CA PRO A 8 -21.76 29.31 -4.84
C PRO A 8 -20.53 28.48 -4.43
N GLY A 9 -20.15 27.46 -5.20
CA GLY A 9 -19.02 26.58 -4.92
C GLY A 9 -19.22 25.73 -3.67
N ASN A 10 -18.36 24.72 -3.46
CA ASN A 10 -18.39 23.98 -2.20
C ASN A 10 -17.77 24.83 -1.11
N LYS A 11 -18.42 24.92 0.06
CA LYS A 11 -17.96 25.73 1.18
C LYS A 11 -17.71 24.86 2.41
N MET A 12 -16.61 25.16 3.09
CA MET A 12 -16.22 24.56 4.36
C MET A 12 -16.10 25.66 5.40
N LEU A 13 -16.78 25.50 6.53
CA LEU A 13 -16.53 26.30 7.71
C LEU A 13 -15.34 25.73 8.48
N TYR A 14 -14.52 26.60 9.03
CA TYR A 14 -13.45 26.26 9.95
C TYR A 14 -13.22 27.37 10.98
N GLY A 15 -12.82 27.02 12.21
CA GLY A 15 -12.60 28.03 13.26
C GLY A 15 -12.17 27.42 14.59
N ALA A 16 -11.88 28.29 15.56
CA ALA A 16 -11.55 27.85 16.91
C ALA A 16 -12.76 27.15 17.57
N PRO A 17 -12.57 26.14 18.45
CA PRO A 17 -13.67 25.42 19.09
C PRO A 17 -14.70 26.31 19.82
N LYS A 18 -14.23 27.44 20.37
CA LYS A 18 -15.05 28.44 21.08
C LYS A 18 -14.97 29.84 20.44
N GLY A 19 -14.67 29.93 19.16
CA GLY A 19 -14.50 31.22 18.47
C GLY A 19 -15.18 31.26 17.11
N ASP A 20 -14.99 32.39 16.42
CA ASP A 20 -15.61 32.64 15.14
C ASP A 20 -15.19 31.63 14.07
N THR A 21 -16.14 31.29 13.20
CA THR A 21 -15.91 30.44 12.05
C THR A 21 -15.71 31.27 10.80
N ARG A 22 -14.74 30.87 9.98
CA ARG A 22 -14.50 31.39 8.64
C ARG A 22 -15.02 30.41 7.61
N THR A 23 -15.38 30.92 6.44
CA THR A 23 -15.77 30.09 5.29
C THR A 23 -14.63 30.04 4.29
N LEU A 24 -14.32 28.84 3.81
CA LEU A 24 -13.39 28.60 2.72
C LEU A 24 -14.12 27.88 1.58
N GLN A 25 -13.93 28.36 0.36
CA GLN A 25 -14.35 27.63 -0.83
C GLN A 25 -13.35 26.52 -1.12
N VAL A 26 -13.84 25.30 -1.40
CA VAL A 26 -13.01 24.13 -1.67
C VAL A 26 -13.44 23.50 -2.99
N ASN A 27 -12.57 23.56 -3.98
CA ASN A 27 -12.83 23.08 -5.32
C ASN A 27 -12.34 21.63 -5.51
N SER A 28 -12.71 21.02 -6.63
CA SER A 28 -12.19 19.70 -6.99
C SER A 28 -10.67 19.76 -7.18
N GLY A 29 -9.93 18.80 -6.62
CA GLY A 29 -8.46 18.76 -6.64
C GLY A 29 -7.78 19.47 -5.48
N ASP A 30 -8.50 20.25 -4.67
CA ASP A 30 -7.92 20.92 -3.51
C ASP A 30 -7.55 19.92 -2.41
N VAL A 31 -6.38 20.13 -1.79
CA VAL A 31 -5.91 19.37 -0.63
C VAL A 31 -5.82 20.31 0.57
N MET A 32 -6.38 19.89 1.70
CA MET A 32 -6.40 20.68 2.94
C MET A 32 -5.67 19.93 4.06
N LEU A 33 -4.82 20.65 4.81
CA LEU A 33 -4.02 20.09 5.89
C LEU A 33 -4.26 20.87 7.19
N PHE A 34 -4.65 20.16 8.26
CA PHE A 34 -4.79 20.71 9.60
C PHE A 34 -3.84 20.01 10.57
N GLY A 35 -2.80 20.72 11.02
CA GLY A 35 -1.79 20.21 11.94
C GLY A 35 -1.42 21.24 13.02
N GLY A 36 -0.53 20.86 13.94
CA GLY A 36 -0.06 21.73 15.02
C GLY A 36 -1.20 22.36 15.84
N LYS A 37 -1.16 23.67 16.04
CA LYS A 37 -2.20 24.45 16.75
C LYS A 37 -3.58 24.38 16.07
N SER A 38 -3.62 24.07 14.78
CA SER A 38 -4.85 23.93 14.00
C SER A 38 -5.42 22.52 13.97
N ARG A 39 -4.78 21.54 14.64
CA ARG A 39 -5.24 20.14 14.68
C ARG A 39 -6.65 19.97 15.24
N LEU A 40 -7.05 20.86 16.16
CA LEU A 40 -8.32 20.77 16.90
C LEU A 40 -9.34 21.82 16.47
N ILE A 41 -9.20 22.41 15.27
CA ILE A 41 -10.21 23.37 14.80
C ILE A 41 -11.56 22.68 14.57
N LYS A 42 -12.63 23.40 14.89
CA LYS A 42 -13.97 23.03 14.47
C LYS A 42 -14.06 23.23 12.97
N HIS A 43 -14.57 22.24 12.25
CA HIS A 43 -14.78 22.36 10.82
C HIS A 43 -15.96 21.53 10.33
N THR A 44 -16.64 21.98 9.28
CA THR A 44 -17.75 21.25 8.65
C THR A 44 -17.95 21.72 7.21
N VAL A 45 -18.42 20.84 6.34
CA VAL A 45 -18.92 21.23 5.03
C VAL A 45 -20.30 21.87 5.23
N THR A 46 -20.52 23.05 4.66
CA THR A 46 -21.79 23.79 4.76
C THR A 46 -22.51 23.97 3.45
N ASN A 47 -21.79 23.84 2.33
CA ASN A 47 -22.39 23.85 1.01
C ASN A 47 -21.67 22.86 0.09
N VAL A 48 -22.44 22.12 -0.69
CA VAL A 48 -21.93 21.30 -1.79
C VAL A 48 -22.60 21.82 -3.05
N ALA A 49 -21.80 22.35 -3.97
CA ALA A 49 -22.29 22.77 -5.26
C ALA A 49 -22.72 21.53 -6.04
N GLY A 50 -23.96 21.53 -6.55
CA GLY A 50 -24.59 20.37 -7.18
C GLY A 50 -23.96 19.90 -8.50
N THR A 51 -22.83 20.46 -8.94
CA THR A 51 -22.15 20.04 -10.16
C THR A 51 -20.63 20.05 -9.94
N THR A 52 -20.08 18.92 -9.50
CA THR A 52 -18.62 18.69 -9.56
C THR A 52 -18.33 17.57 -10.54
N ASN A 53 -17.51 17.88 -11.55
CA ASN A 53 -17.10 16.95 -12.58
C ASN A 53 -16.02 16.01 -12.00
N LEU A 54 -16.44 14.93 -11.34
CA LEU A 54 -15.52 13.89 -10.84
C LEU A 54 -15.15 12.86 -11.91
N GLY A 55 -15.58 13.05 -13.16
CA GLY A 55 -15.56 11.99 -14.16
C GLY A 55 -16.50 10.83 -13.79
N SER A 56 -16.60 9.84 -14.66
CA SER A 56 -17.38 8.63 -14.40
C SER A 56 -16.55 7.63 -13.59
N ILE A 57 -16.91 7.41 -12.32
CA ILE A 57 -16.42 6.25 -11.58
C ILE A 57 -17.34 5.08 -11.90
N ASN A 58 -16.86 4.13 -12.70
CA ASN A 58 -17.61 2.92 -13.00
C ASN A 58 -17.60 1.97 -11.79
N LEU A 59 -18.76 1.82 -11.14
CA LEU A 59 -18.96 0.96 -9.97
C LEU A 59 -19.57 -0.42 -10.33
N GLN A 60 -19.66 -0.79 -11.62
CA GLN A 60 -20.39 -1.97 -12.11
C GLN A 60 -19.91 -3.33 -11.56
N ASN A 61 -18.72 -3.41 -10.95
CA ASN A 61 -18.19 -4.64 -10.32
C ASN A 61 -18.05 -4.54 -8.80
N SER A 62 -18.63 -3.53 -8.17
CA SER A 62 -18.60 -3.40 -6.72
C SER A 62 -19.83 -4.10 -6.13
N ASN A 63 -19.63 -5.02 -5.16
CA ASN A 63 -20.69 -5.67 -4.38
C ASN A 63 -21.43 -4.69 -3.44
N VAL A 64 -21.63 -3.45 -3.88
CA VAL A 64 -22.38 -2.46 -3.15
C VAL A 64 -23.84 -2.84 -3.36
N ASN A 65 -24.43 -3.53 -2.38
CA ASN A 65 -25.87 -3.70 -2.32
C ASN A 65 -26.51 -2.31 -2.44
N ASP A 66 -27.25 -2.14 -3.54
CA ASP A 66 -27.78 -0.90 -4.09
C ASP A 66 -28.93 -0.32 -3.24
N GLY A 67 -28.68 -0.12 -1.95
CA GLY A 67 -29.63 0.55 -1.04
C GLY A 67 -29.40 2.06 -0.93
N PHE A 68 -28.26 2.57 -1.42
CA PHE A 68 -27.85 3.97 -1.17
C PHE A 68 -27.69 4.81 -2.43
N VAL A 69 -27.50 4.20 -3.61
CA VAL A 69 -27.21 4.95 -4.85
C VAL A 69 -28.24 4.69 -5.95
N GLY A 70 -29.15 3.71 -5.79
CA GLY A 70 -30.31 3.49 -6.66
C GLY A 70 -29.95 3.41 -8.14
N GLY A 71 -28.83 2.78 -8.46
CA GLY A 71 -28.31 2.70 -9.83
C GLY A 71 -27.94 4.05 -10.48
N LYS A 72 -27.80 5.14 -9.71
CA LYS A 72 -27.41 6.46 -10.25
C LYS A 72 -25.88 6.60 -10.32
N THR A 73 -25.43 7.26 -11.38
CA THR A 73 -24.06 7.76 -11.52
C THR A 73 -23.73 8.70 -10.35
N LEU A 74 -22.44 8.83 -9.98
CA LEU A 74 -21.98 9.79 -8.94
C LEU A 74 -22.09 11.26 -9.38
N GLU A 75 -22.91 11.53 -10.40
CA GLU A 75 -23.23 12.87 -10.84
C GLU A 75 -23.84 13.65 -9.68
N ASN A 76 -23.28 14.84 -9.41
CA ASN A 76 -23.70 15.75 -8.34
C ASN A 76 -23.28 15.33 -6.91
N TRP A 77 -22.37 14.36 -6.78
CA TRP A 77 -21.77 13.98 -5.51
C TRP A 77 -20.39 14.63 -5.33
N ARG A 78 -20.06 14.99 -4.08
CA ARG A 78 -18.72 15.38 -3.68
C ARG A 78 -18.10 14.28 -2.82
N MET A 79 -16.96 13.76 -3.23
CA MET A 79 -16.16 12.84 -2.44
C MET A 79 -15.11 13.60 -1.61
N ASN A 80 -14.95 13.22 -0.34
CA ASN A 80 -13.92 13.74 0.55
C ASN A 80 -13.18 12.57 1.20
N PHE A 81 -11.84 12.54 1.07
CA PHE A 81 -10.98 11.57 1.73
C PHE A 81 -10.22 12.27 2.87
N THR A 82 -10.40 11.81 4.10
CA THR A 82 -9.73 12.38 5.28
C THR A 82 -8.80 11.36 5.91
N PHE A 83 -7.52 11.69 5.96
CA PHE A 83 -6.49 10.84 6.55
C PHE A 83 -6.08 11.38 7.93
N ARG A 84 -5.90 10.49 8.90
CA ARG A 84 -5.38 10.81 10.23
C ARG A 84 -4.54 9.66 10.76
N VAL A 85 -3.46 9.97 11.47
CA VAL A 85 -2.72 8.96 12.24
C VAL A 85 -3.56 8.60 13.47
N ALA A 86 -4.02 7.36 13.55
CA ALA A 86 -4.68 6.85 14.74
C ALA A 86 -3.65 6.68 15.86
N ASN A 87 -3.96 7.13 17.08
CA ASN A 87 -3.16 6.79 18.24
C ASN A 87 -3.44 5.31 18.59
N PRO A 88 -2.47 4.39 18.51
CA PRO A 88 -2.71 2.96 18.71
C PRO A 88 -3.17 2.60 20.14
N ASN A 89 -2.95 3.47 21.12
CA ASN A 89 -3.09 3.13 22.54
C ASN A 89 -4.42 3.54 23.21
N ASN A 90 -5.42 4.07 22.49
CA ASN A 90 -6.63 4.63 23.11
C ASN A 90 -7.98 4.08 22.58
N ASN A 91 -8.05 2.77 22.32
CA ASN A 91 -9.32 2.09 22.03
C ASN A 91 -10.01 1.59 23.31
N LYS A 92 -10.50 2.50 24.14
CA LYS A 92 -11.57 2.21 25.13
C LYS A 92 -12.84 2.95 24.71
N GLY A 93 -13.60 2.35 23.79
CA GLY A 93 -14.90 2.87 23.36
C GLY A 93 -15.73 1.79 22.69
N LYS A 94 -16.73 1.28 23.41
CA LYS A 94 -17.74 0.32 22.92
C LYS A 94 -18.40 0.81 21.62
N ARG A 95 -18.17 0.11 20.52
CA ARG A 95 -19.09 0.06 19.37
C ARG A 95 -19.17 -1.39 18.92
N GLY A 96 -20.38 -1.96 18.95
CA GLY A 96 -20.68 -3.23 18.30
C GLY A 96 -20.42 -3.07 16.80
N VAL A 97 -19.25 -3.50 16.37
CA VAL A 97 -18.90 -3.67 14.97
C VAL A 97 -18.90 -5.16 14.76
N THR A 98 -19.86 -5.65 13.96
CA THR A 98 -19.76 -6.97 13.35
C THR A 98 -18.41 -7.04 12.69
N LYS A 99 -17.53 -7.88 13.24
CA LYS A 99 -16.11 -7.96 12.90
C LYS A 99 -15.98 -8.55 11.50
N THR A 100 -16.19 -7.75 10.45
CA THR A 100 -15.59 -8.06 9.15
C THR A 100 -14.10 -7.85 9.35
N SER A 101 -13.38 -8.96 9.53
CA SER A 101 -11.94 -8.97 9.67
C SER A 101 -11.30 -8.48 8.37
N SER A 102 -11.19 -7.17 8.18
CA SER A 102 -10.13 -6.62 7.34
C SER A 102 -8.84 -6.70 8.16
N SER A 103 -8.34 -7.93 8.36
CA SER A 103 -6.96 -8.11 8.79
C SER A 103 -6.11 -7.34 7.80
N GLY A 104 -5.15 -6.55 8.28
CA GLY A 104 -4.15 -5.92 7.43
C GLY A 104 -3.44 -6.96 6.54
N PRO A 105 -2.55 -6.51 5.63
CA PRO A 105 -1.84 -7.41 4.73
C PRO A 105 -1.21 -8.54 5.53
N LYS A 106 -1.48 -9.78 5.13
CA LYS A 106 -0.87 -10.94 5.77
C LYS A 106 0.60 -10.99 5.36
N ARG A 107 1.43 -11.50 6.27
CA ARG A 107 2.85 -11.70 6.04
C ARG A 107 3.14 -13.17 5.80
N PHE A 108 3.94 -13.42 4.79
CA PHE A 108 4.45 -14.73 4.39
C PHE A 108 5.96 -14.68 4.32
N GLU A 109 6.59 -15.84 4.39
CA GLU A 109 8.05 -15.97 4.37
C GLU A 109 8.45 -17.04 3.36
N GLY A 110 9.61 -16.85 2.75
CA GLY A 110 10.20 -17.87 1.90
C GLY A 110 11.67 -17.62 1.64
N LYS A 111 12.32 -18.61 1.03
CA LYS A 111 13.75 -18.56 0.73
C LYS A 111 14.01 -18.19 -0.73
N MET A 112 15.07 -17.43 -0.96
CA MET A 112 15.56 -17.03 -2.27
C MET A 112 17.08 -17.20 -2.32
N THR A 113 17.54 -18.43 -2.47
CA THR A 113 18.95 -18.83 -2.28
C THR A 113 19.68 -19.19 -3.57
N TYR A 114 19.00 -19.13 -4.72
CA TYR A 114 19.58 -19.60 -5.98
C TYR A 114 20.45 -18.51 -6.63
N LYS A 115 21.57 -18.95 -7.23
CA LYS A 115 22.41 -18.17 -8.14
C LYS A 115 21.98 -18.41 -9.58
N TYR A 116 22.02 -17.37 -10.41
CA TYR A 116 21.71 -17.50 -11.82
C TYR A 116 22.81 -18.24 -12.59
N ASN A 117 24.08 -17.97 -12.25
CA ASN A 117 25.25 -18.42 -13.03
C ASN A 117 25.02 -18.09 -14.52
N ASP A 118 25.37 -19.00 -15.43
CA ASP A 118 25.16 -18.83 -16.88
C ASP A 118 23.70 -19.00 -17.35
N ASN A 119 22.75 -19.15 -16.41
CA ASN A 119 21.34 -19.34 -16.73
C ASN A 119 20.51 -18.05 -16.59
N GLY A 120 21.13 -16.91 -16.29
CA GLY A 120 20.46 -15.61 -16.27
C GLY A 120 19.96 -15.19 -17.65
N ARG A 121 18.89 -14.41 -17.71
CA ARG A 121 18.45 -13.82 -18.99
C ARG A 121 19.48 -12.79 -19.50
N PRO A 122 19.56 -12.56 -20.82
CA PRO A 122 20.41 -11.50 -21.36
C PRO A 122 20.11 -10.14 -20.73
N GLY A 123 21.15 -9.43 -20.28
CA GLY A 123 21.03 -8.11 -19.65
C GLY A 123 20.66 -8.12 -18.17
N LEU A 124 20.60 -9.29 -17.52
CA LEU A 124 20.52 -9.39 -16.07
C LEU A 124 21.86 -8.97 -15.44
N ILE A 125 21.82 -8.06 -14.48
CA ILE A 125 22.99 -7.57 -13.75
C ILE A 125 23.19 -8.37 -12.45
N ALA A 126 22.11 -8.73 -11.77
CA ALA A 126 22.18 -9.47 -10.52
C ALA A 126 22.68 -10.92 -10.66
N ASP A 127 23.61 -11.32 -9.79
CA ASP A 127 24.16 -12.67 -9.75
C ASP A 127 23.23 -13.70 -9.08
N THR A 128 22.41 -13.24 -8.14
CA THR A 128 21.52 -14.08 -7.33
C THR A 128 20.06 -13.72 -7.52
N THR A 129 19.20 -14.70 -7.32
CA THR A 129 17.74 -14.49 -7.30
C THR A 129 17.30 -13.50 -6.21
N PHE A 130 18.05 -13.39 -5.10
CA PHE A 130 17.78 -12.40 -4.05
C PHE A 130 18.19 -10.98 -4.48
N ASP A 131 19.40 -10.81 -5.02
CA ASP A 131 19.89 -9.51 -5.48
C ASP A 131 19.04 -8.98 -6.63
N ALA A 132 18.53 -9.86 -7.50
CA ALA A 132 17.60 -9.48 -8.57
C ALA A 132 16.27 -8.92 -8.03
N ILE A 133 15.85 -9.30 -6.82
CA ILE A 133 14.67 -8.69 -6.18
C ILE A 133 15.02 -7.29 -5.68
N LEU A 134 16.21 -7.11 -5.09
CA LEU A 134 16.68 -5.82 -4.59
C LEU A 134 16.83 -4.79 -5.71
N THR A 135 17.27 -5.22 -6.90
CA THR A 135 17.41 -4.37 -8.09
C THR A 135 16.10 -4.24 -8.89
N GLY A 136 15.07 -5.00 -8.54
CA GLY A 136 13.78 -5.03 -9.25
C GLY A 136 13.82 -5.79 -10.58
N GLU A 137 14.93 -6.47 -10.89
CA GLU A 137 15.10 -7.30 -12.09
C GLU A 137 14.35 -8.64 -12.01
N ARG A 138 13.93 -9.06 -10.80
CA ARG A 138 13.05 -10.19 -10.54
C ARG A 138 11.79 -9.71 -9.81
N THR A 139 10.64 -9.99 -10.42
CA THR A 139 9.32 -9.56 -9.95
C THR A 139 8.32 -10.72 -9.85
N ALA A 140 8.79 -11.95 -10.02
CA ALA A 140 7.96 -13.14 -9.87
C ALA A 140 8.72 -14.31 -9.25
N THR A 141 7.98 -15.33 -8.83
CA THR A 141 8.55 -16.63 -8.51
C THR A 141 7.63 -17.78 -8.89
N THR A 142 8.23 -18.84 -9.42
CA THR A 142 7.56 -20.09 -9.75
C THR A 142 7.64 -21.04 -8.56
N ARG A 143 6.55 -21.77 -8.32
CA ARG A 143 6.36 -22.77 -7.27
C ARG A 143 5.76 -24.02 -7.90
N TYR A 144 6.18 -25.19 -7.45
CA TYR A 144 5.70 -26.45 -8.01
C TYR A 144 4.84 -27.22 -7.01
N GLU A 145 3.79 -27.89 -7.49
CA GLU A 145 2.93 -28.78 -6.69
C GLU A 145 3.75 -29.83 -5.93
N LYS A 146 4.76 -30.41 -6.59
CA LYS A 146 5.64 -31.43 -6.02
C LYS A 146 6.45 -30.96 -4.80
N ASP A 147 6.59 -29.65 -4.58
CA ASP A 147 7.37 -29.10 -3.47
C ASP A 147 6.59 -29.13 -2.14
N GLY A 148 5.31 -29.56 -2.16
CA GLY A 148 4.47 -29.76 -0.97
C GLY A 148 3.96 -28.47 -0.30
N ASN A 149 4.48 -27.31 -0.69
CA ASN A 149 4.16 -26.02 -0.06
C ASN A 149 3.15 -25.19 -0.85
N LEU A 150 2.47 -25.75 -1.85
CA LEU A 150 1.60 -24.95 -2.72
C LEU A 150 0.38 -24.40 -1.96
N ASP A 151 -0.16 -25.14 -1.00
CA ASP A 151 -1.30 -24.68 -0.19
C ASP A 151 -0.95 -23.50 0.73
N TYR A 152 0.32 -23.36 1.10
CA TYR A 152 0.83 -22.15 1.75
C TYR A 152 0.74 -20.93 0.81
N TRP A 153 1.25 -21.09 -0.42
CA TRP A 153 1.26 -20.01 -1.42
C TRP A 153 -0.12 -19.66 -1.99
N LYS A 154 -1.07 -20.62 -2.02
CA LYS A 154 -2.46 -20.37 -2.45
C LYS A 154 -3.21 -19.39 -1.55
N GLN A 155 -2.77 -19.22 -0.31
CA GLN A 155 -3.38 -18.28 0.64
C GLN A 155 -2.99 -16.82 0.37
N VAL A 156 -1.92 -16.61 -0.39
CA VAL A 156 -1.36 -15.29 -0.70
C VAL A 156 -2.26 -14.53 -1.66
N LYS A 157 -2.60 -13.30 -1.30
CA LYS A 157 -3.46 -12.40 -2.10
C LYS A 157 -2.68 -11.16 -2.53
N VAL A 158 -3.21 -10.49 -3.56
CA VAL A 158 -2.70 -9.17 -3.97
C VAL A 158 -2.75 -8.21 -2.77
N GLY A 159 -1.63 -7.53 -2.52
CA GLY A 159 -1.46 -6.64 -1.37
C GLY A 159 -0.86 -7.28 -0.12
N ASP A 160 -0.78 -8.61 -0.03
CA ASP A 160 -0.03 -9.29 1.04
C ASP A 160 1.48 -9.05 0.89
N ILE A 161 2.22 -9.26 1.97
CA ILE A 161 3.67 -9.06 2.04
C ILE A 161 4.36 -10.42 2.10
N ILE A 162 5.41 -10.60 1.31
CA ILE A 162 6.31 -11.75 1.40
C ILE A 162 7.70 -11.24 1.81
N THR A 163 8.25 -11.82 2.86
CA THR A 163 9.66 -11.64 3.24
C THR A 163 10.47 -12.77 2.60
N TRP A 164 11.37 -12.41 1.70
CA TRP A 164 12.35 -13.35 1.13
C TRP A 164 13.61 -13.31 1.97
N GLU A 165 14.17 -14.48 2.29
CA GLU A 165 15.44 -14.64 2.99
C GLU A 165 16.49 -15.26 2.06
N ALA A 166 17.67 -14.64 2.00
CA ALA A 166 18.85 -15.14 1.30
C ALA A 166 19.55 -16.25 2.10
N GLU A 167 20.56 -16.89 1.51
CA GLU A 167 21.35 -17.92 2.18
C GLU A 167 22.21 -17.35 3.33
N ASP A 168 22.67 -16.10 3.18
CA ASP A 168 23.47 -15.37 4.17
C ASP A 168 22.62 -14.67 5.25
N GLY A 169 21.30 -14.92 5.27
CA GLY A 169 20.37 -14.36 6.25
C GLY A 169 19.84 -12.96 5.92
N ARG A 170 20.27 -12.32 4.82
CA ARG A 170 19.65 -11.07 4.36
C ARG A 170 18.17 -11.27 4.07
N LYS A 171 17.35 -10.25 4.34
CA LYS A 171 15.90 -10.27 4.14
C LYS A 171 15.42 -9.11 3.29
N VAL A 172 14.36 -9.34 2.52
CA VAL A 172 13.69 -8.30 1.73
C VAL A 172 12.18 -8.51 1.72
N ASP A 173 11.45 -7.43 1.95
CA ASP A 173 9.98 -7.42 1.89
C ASP A 173 9.50 -7.00 0.50
N VAL A 174 8.56 -7.77 -0.05
CA VAL A 174 7.90 -7.49 -1.32
C VAL A 174 6.39 -7.49 -1.13
N VAL A 175 5.68 -6.66 -1.90
CA VAL A 175 4.22 -6.66 -1.93
C VAL A 175 3.72 -7.42 -3.15
N VAL A 176 2.76 -8.30 -2.95
CA VAL A 176 2.19 -9.16 -3.99
C VAL A 176 1.37 -8.32 -4.95
N THR A 177 1.68 -8.41 -6.24
CA THR A 177 1.00 -7.71 -7.34
C THR A 177 0.10 -8.64 -8.14
N LYS A 178 0.39 -9.95 -8.14
CA LYS A 178 -0.47 -10.98 -8.74
C LYS A 178 -0.44 -12.23 -7.89
N ALA A 179 -1.63 -12.64 -7.44
CA ALA A 179 -1.80 -13.88 -6.68
C ALA A 179 -1.40 -15.11 -7.50
N LEU A 180 -1.17 -16.23 -6.82
CA LEU A 180 -0.69 -17.47 -7.42
C LEU A 180 -1.63 -17.95 -8.55
N TYR A 181 -1.09 -18.18 -9.75
CA TYR A 181 -1.83 -18.70 -10.90
C TYR A 181 -1.05 -19.82 -11.59
N LYS A 182 -1.78 -20.73 -12.25
CA LYS A 182 -1.18 -21.85 -12.98
C LYS A 182 -0.51 -21.34 -14.25
N LEU A 183 0.74 -21.74 -14.50
CA LEU A 183 1.48 -21.30 -15.70
C LEU A 183 0.95 -21.98 -16.96
N LYS A 184 0.60 -23.27 -16.89
CA LYS A 184 -0.02 -23.97 -18.02
C LYS A 184 -1.35 -23.29 -18.40
N GLY A 185 -1.49 -22.96 -19.69
CA GLY A 185 -2.69 -22.32 -20.23
C GLY A 185 -2.80 -20.82 -19.92
N SER A 186 -1.82 -20.22 -19.25
CA SER A 186 -1.82 -18.77 -18.96
C SER A 186 -1.49 -17.88 -20.17
N GLY A 187 -1.00 -18.48 -21.26
CA GLY A 187 -0.48 -17.75 -22.42
C GLY A 187 0.94 -17.19 -22.23
N MET A 188 1.54 -17.37 -21.05
CA MET A 188 2.90 -16.91 -20.74
C MET A 188 3.94 -17.51 -21.70
N THR A 189 4.65 -16.66 -22.41
CA THR A 189 5.77 -17.09 -23.26
C THR A 189 7.06 -17.29 -22.45
N PRO A 190 8.02 -18.10 -22.94
CA PRO A 190 9.32 -18.26 -22.28
C PRO A 190 10.05 -16.92 -22.05
N LYS A 191 9.93 -15.98 -23.00
CA LYS A 191 10.54 -14.65 -22.90
C LYS A 191 9.90 -13.82 -21.80
N GLU A 192 8.57 -13.75 -21.75
CA GLU A 192 7.88 -12.99 -20.70
C GLU A 192 8.14 -13.58 -19.31
N TRP A 193 8.15 -14.91 -19.19
CA TRP A 193 8.51 -15.58 -17.94
C TRP A 193 9.95 -15.26 -17.52
N ALA A 194 10.88 -15.29 -18.47
CA ALA A 194 12.28 -14.95 -18.24
C ALA A 194 12.43 -13.51 -17.71
N GLU A 195 11.75 -12.53 -18.32
CA GLU A 195 11.79 -11.13 -17.85
C GLU A 195 11.31 -10.97 -16.40
N LEU A 196 10.31 -11.75 -15.99
CA LEU A 196 9.78 -11.69 -14.62
C LEU A 196 10.65 -12.41 -13.60
N GLU A 197 11.26 -13.52 -13.98
CA GLU A 197 12.01 -14.39 -13.08
C GLU A 197 13.52 -14.16 -13.11
N GLY A 198 14.04 -13.46 -14.11
CA GLY A 198 15.47 -13.24 -14.32
C GLY A 198 16.22 -14.46 -14.90
N TRP A 199 15.61 -15.63 -14.99
CA TRP A 199 16.20 -16.80 -15.66
C TRP A 199 16.08 -16.65 -17.19
N SER A 200 16.95 -17.30 -17.95
CA SER A 200 16.90 -17.28 -19.41
C SER A 200 15.68 -18.02 -19.96
N SER A 201 15.26 -17.66 -21.18
CA SER A 201 14.21 -18.38 -21.91
C SER A 201 14.57 -19.85 -22.14
N MET A 202 15.86 -20.17 -22.29
CA MET A 202 16.31 -21.56 -22.44
C MET A 202 16.15 -22.33 -21.13
N TYR A 203 16.45 -21.71 -19.99
CA TYR A 203 16.19 -22.31 -18.68
C TYR A 203 14.71 -22.64 -18.49
N PHE A 204 13.80 -21.78 -18.97
CA PHE A 204 12.38 -22.09 -18.98
C PHE A 204 12.07 -23.35 -19.79
N ILE A 205 12.55 -23.42 -21.04
CA ILE A 205 12.35 -24.56 -21.94
C ILE A 205 12.89 -25.85 -21.33
N ASP A 206 14.08 -25.82 -20.73
CA ASP A 206 14.76 -27.02 -20.25
C ASP A 206 14.30 -27.48 -18.86
N LYS A 207 13.93 -26.55 -17.97
CA LYS A 207 13.72 -26.85 -16.54
C LYS A 207 12.28 -26.66 -16.07
N VAL A 208 11.54 -25.74 -16.70
CA VAL A 208 10.18 -25.36 -16.29
C VAL A 208 9.14 -26.03 -17.17
N LEU A 209 9.32 -26.00 -18.49
CA LEU A 209 8.38 -26.57 -19.46
C LEU A 209 8.10 -28.07 -19.21
N PRO A 210 9.09 -28.92 -18.87
CA PRO A 210 8.82 -30.33 -18.55
C PRO A 210 7.98 -30.54 -17.28
N LYS A 211 7.81 -29.49 -16.46
CA LYS A 211 7.08 -29.50 -15.18
C LYS A 211 5.89 -28.55 -15.19
N ILE A 212 5.50 -28.05 -16.37
CA ILE A 212 4.54 -26.96 -16.52
C ILE A 212 3.16 -27.31 -15.95
N ASP A 213 2.80 -28.59 -15.94
CA ASP A 213 1.55 -29.12 -15.40
C ASP A 213 1.37 -28.82 -13.91
N GLY A 214 2.47 -28.83 -13.15
CA GLY A 214 2.48 -28.55 -11.71
C GLY A 214 3.05 -27.18 -11.37
N ALA A 215 3.30 -26.31 -12.36
CA ALA A 215 3.98 -25.04 -12.15
C ALA A 215 3.00 -23.88 -11.97
N TYR A 216 3.20 -23.11 -10.91
CA TYR A 216 2.41 -21.94 -10.56
C TYR A 216 3.32 -20.74 -10.35
N GLN A 217 2.88 -19.55 -10.71
CA GLN A 217 3.66 -18.33 -10.53
C GLN A 217 2.88 -17.31 -9.70
N LEU A 218 3.61 -16.58 -8.86
CA LEU A 218 3.13 -15.40 -8.15
C LEU A 218 4.02 -14.21 -8.53
N GLN A 219 3.47 -13.01 -8.54
CA GLN A 219 4.21 -11.79 -8.87
C GLN A 219 4.17 -10.79 -7.72
N TYR A 220 5.23 -10.00 -7.61
CA TYR A 220 5.45 -9.04 -6.54
C TYR A 220 6.32 -7.88 -7.01
N LYS A 221 6.37 -6.83 -6.20
CA LYS A 221 7.31 -5.72 -6.35
C LYS A 221 7.98 -5.43 -5.02
N LEU A 222 9.23 -4.98 -5.08
CA LEU A 222 9.98 -4.53 -3.92
C LEU A 222 9.22 -3.45 -3.14
N ILE A 223 9.12 -3.59 -1.82
CA ILE A 223 8.66 -2.51 -0.94
C ILE A 223 9.86 -1.60 -0.70
N ASN A 224 9.68 -0.29 -0.93
CA ASN A 224 10.73 0.74 -0.95
C ASN A 224 11.98 0.42 -0.08
N PRO A 225 13.20 0.43 -0.64
CA PRO A 225 14.43 0.11 0.09
C PRO A 225 14.77 1.08 1.24
N LYS A 226 14.10 2.24 1.33
CA LYS A 226 14.30 3.22 2.41
C LYS A 226 13.65 2.86 3.76
N GLN A 227 12.93 1.74 3.86
CA GLN A 227 12.27 1.31 5.11
C GLN A 227 13.00 0.19 5.87
N TYR A 228 14.14 -0.27 5.37
CA TYR A 228 14.91 -1.38 5.97
C TYR A 228 16.30 -0.94 6.47
N GLY A 229 16.43 0.33 6.85
CA GLY A 229 17.69 0.95 7.29
C GLY A 229 17.57 1.83 8.54
N ASP A 230 16.51 1.66 9.35
CA ASP A 230 16.36 2.35 10.64
C ASP A 230 15.79 1.39 11.69
N ILE A 231 16.50 0.27 11.90
CA ILE A 231 16.41 -0.49 13.15
C ILE A 231 17.84 -0.88 13.54
N SER A 232 18.54 0.04 14.19
CA SER A 232 19.64 -0.31 15.08
C SER A 232 19.67 0.64 16.28
N ASN A 233 19.17 0.11 17.41
CA ASN A 233 19.75 0.21 18.75
C ASN A 233 19.73 1.58 19.45
N ASN A 234 18.68 1.84 20.24
CA ASN A 234 18.71 1.63 21.70
C ASN A 234 17.55 2.38 22.39
N ASP A 235 16.44 1.68 22.62
CA ASP A 235 15.76 1.78 23.90
C ASP A 235 16.59 0.96 24.90
N ILE A 236 17.58 1.59 25.53
CA ILE A 236 18.13 1.11 26.80
C ILE A 236 17.75 2.15 27.84
N PHE A 237 16.95 1.70 28.79
CA PHE A 237 16.66 2.38 30.04
C PHE A 237 17.96 2.84 30.70
N ASP A 238 18.08 4.13 30.97
CA ASP A 238 18.86 4.63 32.09
C ASP A 238 18.02 5.68 32.82
N ASP A 239 17.22 5.19 33.76
CA ASP A 239 16.72 5.96 34.89
C ASP A 239 17.85 5.98 35.93
N SER A 240 18.70 7.00 35.92
CA SER A 240 19.44 7.42 37.11
C SER A 240 19.92 8.86 37.02
N ASP A 241 19.41 9.66 37.96
CA ASP A 241 19.98 10.85 38.59
C ASP A 241 20.71 11.91 37.75
N GLU A 242 20.08 13.08 37.60
CA GLU A 242 20.76 14.33 37.98
C GLU A 242 19.73 15.37 38.46
N SER A 243 19.73 15.55 39.77
CA SER A 243 19.20 16.71 40.48
C SER A 243 20.09 17.93 40.24
N ASP A 244 19.44 19.08 40.13
CA ASP A 244 19.94 20.45 40.32
C ASP A 244 20.84 21.04 39.22
N LEU A 245 20.30 22.04 38.50
CA LEU A 245 20.72 23.44 38.72
C LEU A 245 19.75 24.42 38.02
N GLU A 246 19.35 25.39 38.82
CA GLU A 246 18.49 26.53 38.51
C GLU A 246 19.06 27.49 37.46
N ASN A 247 18.18 28.41 37.01
CA ASN A 247 18.50 29.73 36.46
C ASN A 247 19.08 29.78 35.03
N ASN A 248 18.27 30.16 34.03
CA ASN A 248 18.05 31.58 33.73
C ASN A 248 17.24 31.72 32.43
N CYS A 249 16.13 32.45 32.52
CA CYS A 249 15.41 32.97 31.36
C CYS A 249 16.04 34.32 30.99
N PRO A 250 16.38 34.59 29.72
CA PRO A 250 16.49 35.96 29.23
C PRO A 250 15.45 36.22 28.15
N VAL A 251 14.49 37.08 28.47
CA VAL A 251 13.90 37.99 27.47
C VAL A 251 14.96 39.01 27.07
N PRO A 252 15.01 39.43 25.80
CA PRO A 252 14.93 40.88 25.61
C PRO A 252 14.14 41.35 24.36
N PHE A 253 13.36 42.40 24.62
CA PHE A 253 12.90 43.55 23.81
C PHE A 253 12.04 43.34 22.56
#